data_AF-A0AAD6X0E2-F1
#
_entry.id   AF-A0AAD6X0E2-F1
#
_cell.length_a   1.000
_cell.length_b   1.000
_cell.length_c   1.000
_cell.angle_alpha   90.00
_cell.angle_beta   90.00
_cell.angle_gamma   90.00
#
_symmetry.space_group_name_H-M   'P 1'
#
loop_
_entity.id
_entity.type
_entity.pdbx_description
1 polymer ?
#
loop_
_entity_poly.entity_id
_entity_poly.type
_entity_poly.pdbx_seq_one_letter_code
_entity_poly.pdbx_strand_id
1 'polypeptide(L)'
;MASSSLDATTAGAIHLQRGIDSIFSHSSDSLISSLEPGAQQRLDVLVCIADLLGIDDLSFSSYSSSITRTSVRYQGALQTLNRLELVERELQCHLTAVVQEERLIESWIERIGTEHATAESTATIQGRREMLLKKAKEYRAALDVIVAKVPRSPTDTFADLTAQQAANEEKAAAIKAKRAQIKAFKGLPPNLDLARQQLKTARAAQMDLIQTRERLLGRMAESVV
;
A
#
# COMPACT_ATOMS: atom_id res chain seq x y z
N MET A 1 -42.44 43.97 -37.55
CA MET A 1 -42.60 44.15 -36.09
C MET A 1 -41.51 43.30 -35.43
N ALA A 2 -40.51 43.80 -34.73
CA ALA A 2 -40.15 45.14 -34.30
C ALA A 2 -38.62 45.16 -34.06
N SER A 3 -37.99 46.32 -34.33
CA SER A 3 -36.83 46.94 -33.64
C SER A 3 -35.66 46.05 -33.17
N SER A 4 -34.39 46.15 -33.63
CA SER A 4 -33.48 47.30 -33.83
C SER A 4 -33.29 48.22 -32.62
N SER A 5 -32.26 47.98 -31.79
CA SER A 5 -31.53 49.03 -31.04
C SER A 5 -30.28 48.47 -30.35
N LEU A 6 -29.12 49.06 -30.66
CA LEU A 6 -27.90 49.23 -29.83
C LEU A 6 -27.31 47.98 -29.13
N ASP A 7 -26.02 47.66 -29.32
CA ASP A 7 -24.96 48.42 -28.65
C ASP A 7 -23.70 48.62 -29.50
N ALA A 8 -23.37 49.89 -29.67
CA ALA A 8 -22.14 50.41 -30.27
C ALA A 8 -20.95 50.42 -29.29
N THR A 9 -20.86 49.43 -28.39
CA THR A 9 -19.87 49.41 -27.29
C THR A 9 -18.78 48.35 -27.48
N THR A 10 -18.78 47.62 -28.59
CA THR A 10 -17.80 46.55 -28.86
C THR A 10 -16.70 46.98 -29.84
N ALA A 11 -16.90 48.08 -30.58
CA ALA A 11 -15.91 48.59 -31.53
C ALA A 11 -14.80 49.44 -30.86
N GLY A 12 -15.04 49.96 -29.63
CA GLY A 12 -14.06 50.75 -28.87
C GLY A 12 -13.06 49.93 -28.04
N ALA A 13 -13.40 48.69 -27.67
CA ALA A 13 -12.54 47.84 -26.85
C ALA A 13 -11.42 47.13 -27.66
N ILE A 14 -11.65 46.89 -28.96
CA ILE A 14 -10.69 46.19 -29.82
C ILE A 14 -9.50 47.09 -30.19
N HIS A 15 -9.65 48.42 -30.12
CA HIS A 15 -8.59 49.37 -30.48
C HIS A 15 -7.62 49.71 -29.33
N LEU A 16 -8.00 49.45 -28.08
CA LEU A 16 -7.14 49.61 -26.91
C LEU A 16 -6.36 48.33 -26.55
N GLN A 17 -6.87 47.14 -26.91
CA GLN A 17 -6.13 45.88 -26.69
C GLN A 17 -4.94 45.73 -27.67
N ARG A 18 -5.10 46.14 -28.94
CA ARG A 18 -3.99 46.12 -29.93
C ARG A 18 -2.88 47.14 -29.64
N GLY A 19 -3.18 48.20 -28.90
CA GLY A 19 -2.17 49.20 -28.50
C GLY A 19 -1.24 48.72 -27.39
N ILE A 20 -1.70 47.81 -26.53
CA ILE A 20 -0.90 47.28 -25.41
C ILE A 20 -0.02 46.12 -25.89
N ASP A 21 -0.50 45.28 -26.80
CA ASP A 21 0.28 44.17 -27.36
C ASP A 21 1.44 44.65 -28.26
N SER A 22 1.31 45.84 -28.89
CA SER A 22 2.38 46.44 -29.72
C SER A 22 3.46 47.17 -28.90
N ILE A 23 3.15 47.62 -27.69
CA ILE A 23 4.12 48.32 -26.83
C ILE A 23 4.93 47.32 -26.00
N PHE A 24 4.35 46.17 -25.64
CA PHE A 24 5.09 45.13 -24.92
C PHE A 24 6.01 44.28 -25.82
N SER A 25 5.68 44.09 -27.11
CA SER A 25 6.48 43.26 -28.03
C SER A 25 7.81 43.92 -28.45
N HIS A 26 7.86 45.24 -28.63
CA HIS A 26 9.10 45.92 -29.02
C HIS A 26 10.04 46.27 -27.86
N SER A 27 9.56 46.20 -26.60
CA SER A 27 10.40 46.49 -25.43
C SER A 27 11.08 45.25 -24.85
N SER A 28 10.59 44.04 -25.14
CA SER A 28 11.24 42.78 -24.74
C SER A 28 12.42 42.39 -25.63
N ASP A 29 12.38 42.70 -26.93
CA ASP A 29 13.44 42.30 -27.88
C ASP A 29 14.77 43.05 -27.65
N SER A 30 14.72 44.28 -27.12
CA SER A 30 15.91 45.05 -26.78
C SER A 30 16.57 44.61 -25.47
N LEU A 31 15.82 44.01 -24.54
CA LEU A 31 16.35 43.47 -23.28
C LEU A 31 16.95 42.07 -23.44
N ILE A 32 16.47 41.27 -24.41
CA ILE A 32 17.02 39.95 -24.73
C ILE A 32 18.43 40.06 -25.33
N SER A 33 18.72 41.15 -26.04
CA SER A 33 20.02 41.39 -26.69
C SER A 33 21.17 41.74 -25.72
N SER A 34 20.86 41.93 -24.42
CA SER A 34 21.83 42.23 -23.36
C SER A 34 22.09 41.04 -22.42
N LEU A 35 21.52 39.86 -22.70
CA LEU A 35 21.76 38.68 -21.87
C LEU A 35 23.15 38.10 -22.14
N GLU A 36 23.87 37.80 -21.07
CA GLU A 36 25.13 37.07 -21.08
C GLU A 36 25.01 35.81 -21.96
N PRO A 37 25.98 35.48 -22.83
CA PRO A 37 25.87 34.36 -23.78
C PRO A 37 25.61 33.00 -23.08
N GLY A 38 25.98 32.87 -21.81
CA GLY A 38 25.65 31.70 -20.99
C GLY A 38 24.17 31.64 -20.54
N ALA A 39 23.47 32.77 -20.46
CA ALA A 39 22.05 32.82 -20.11
C ALA A 39 21.17 32.35 -21.28
N GLN A 40 21.57 32.67 -22.51
CA GLN A 40 20.83 32.27 -23.71
C GLN A 40 20.87 30.75 -23.92
N GLN A 41 22.04 30.13 -23.74
CA GLN A 41 22.17 28.66 -23.76
C GLN A 41 21.30 27.98 -22.70
N ARG A 42 21.20 28.54 -21.49
CA ARG A 42 20.34 27.99 -20.43
C ARG A 42 18.86 28.12 -20.78
N LEU A 43 18.48 29.22 -21.43
CA LEU A 43 17.12 29.48 -21.86
C LEU A 43 16.71 28.52 -22.99
N ASP A 44 17.59 28.26 -23.95
CA ASP A 44 17.38 27.26 -25.01
C ASP A 44 17.20 25.85 -24.42
N VAL A 45 18.00 25.49 -23.40
CA VAL A 45 17.85 24.21 -22.69
C VAL A 45 16.51 24.14 -21.96
N LEU A 46 16.07 25.23 -21.33
CA LEU A 46 14.77 25.27 -20.65
C LEU A 46 13.59 25.18 -21.62
N VAL A 47 13.68 25.80 -22.80
CA VAL A 47 12.68 25.65 -23.88
C VAL A 47 12.65 24.21 -24.37
N CYS A 48 13.81 23.61 -24.66
CA CYS A 48 13.87 22.19 -25.03
C CYS A 48 13.25 21.27 -23.97
N ILE A 49 13.49 21.55 -22.68
CA ILE A 49 12.91 20.78 -21.57
C ILE A 49 11.39 21.00 -21.50
N ALA A 50 10.91 22.23 -21.70
CA ALA A 50 9.48 22.54 -21.70
C ALA A 50 8.76 21.83 -22.86
N ASP A 51 9.35 21.82 -24.06
CA ASP A 51 8.83 21.11 -25.23
C ASP A 51 8.81 19.60 -24.98
N LEU A 52 9.87 19.03 -24.40
CA LEU A 52 9.96 17.60 -24.09
C LEU A 52 8.95 17.19 -23.01
N LEU A 53 8.70 18.07 -22.04
CA LEU A 53 7.67 17.87 -21.01
C LEU A 53 6.25 18.16 -21.52
N GLY A 54 6.10 18.74 -22.72
CA GLY A 54 4.82 19.13 -23.31
C GLY A 54 4.11 20.24 -22.52
N ILE A 55 4.86 21.25 -22.10
CA ILE A 55 4.35 22.37 -21.31
C ILE A 55 4.00 23.52 -22.26
N ASP A 56 2.72 23.59 -22.65
CA ASP A 56 2.23 24.59 -23.60
C ASP A 56 2.14 26.01 -22.99
N ASP A 57 1.98 26.09 -21.65
CA ASP A 57 1.83 27.34 -20.90
C ASP A 57 2.84 27.45 -19.75
N LEU A 58 3.49 28.61 -19.60
CA LEU A 58 4.39 28.95 -18.49
C LEU A 58 3.69 29.08 -17.11
N SER A 59 2.43 28.64 -16.99
CA SER A 59 1.69 28.70 -15.75
C SER A 59 2.23 27.69 -14.73
N PHE A 60 2.30 28.10 -13.46
CA PHE A 60 2.71 27.21 -12.36
C PHE A 60 1.89 25.91 -12.33
N SER A 61 0.59 25.99 -12.65
CA SER A 61 -0.29 24.84 -12.75
C SER A 61 0.17 23.83 -13.80
N SER A 62 0.56 24.29 -15.01
CA SER A 62 1.05 23.44 -16.09
C SER A 62 2.39 22.76 -15.74
N TYR A 63 3.32 23.50 -15.12
CA TYR A 63 4.57 22.92 -14.63
C TYR A 63 4.32 21.85 -13.56
N SER A 64 3.48 22.15 -12.57
CA SER A 64 3.19 21.21 -11.48
C SER A 64 2.48 19.94 -11.98
N SER A 65 1.60 20.05 -12.98
CA SER A 65 0.91 18.91 -13.58
C SER A 65 1.87 18.06 -14.42
N SER A 66 2.79 18.66 -15.16
CA SER A 66 3.81 17.93 -15.93
C SER A 66 4.85 17.25 -15.03
N ILE A 67 5.26 17.88 -13.94
CA ILE A 67 6.13 17.26 -12.92
C ILE A 67 5.44 16.07 -12.27
N THR A 68 4.17 16.21 -11.85
CA THR A 68 3.42 15.10 -11.26
C THR A 68 3.21 13.96 -12.27
N ARG A 69 2.87 14.27 -13.53
CA ARG A 69 2.72 13.28 -14.60
C ARG A 69 4.00 12.51 -14.88
N THR A 70 5.14 13.20 -14.98
CA THR A 70 6.44 12.55 -15.19
C THR A 70 6.85 11.70 -13.98
N SER A 71 6.60 12.19 -12.77
CA SER A 71 6.83 11.42 -11.53
C SER A 71 6.00 10.13 -11.51
N VAL A 72 4.70 10.21 -11.84
CA VAL A 72 3.82 9.04 -11.94
C VAL A 72 4.30 8.06 -13.01
N ARG A 73 4.70 8.55 -14.20
CA ARG A 73 5.26 7.71 -15.26
C ARG A 73 6.56 7.02 -14.82
N TYR A 74 7.45 7.75 -14.17
CA TYR A 74 8.69 7.21 -13.64
C TYR A 74 8.45 6.12 -12.58
N GLN A 75 7.55 6.38 -11.64
CA GLN A 75 7.15 5.38 -10.64
C GLN A 75 6.51 4.15 -11.29
N GLY A 76 5.66 4.35 -12.30
CA GLY A 76 5.08 3.26 -13.09
C GLY A 76 6.15 2.43 -13.80
N ALA A 77 7.12 3.09 -14.44
CA ALA A 77 8.25 2.43 -15.09
C ALA A 77 9.10 1.61 -14.10
N LEU A 78 9.41 2.17 -12.93
CA LEU A 78 10.12 1.45 -11.85
C LEU A 78 9.34 0.23 -11.36
N GLN A 79 8.02 0.36 -11.17
CA GLN A 79 7.17 -0.76 -10.77
C GLN A 79 7.18 -1.87 -11.84
N THR A 80 7.06 -1.50 -13.12
CA THR A 80 7.13 -2.48 -14.21
C THR A 80 8.49 -3.15 -14.31
N LEU A 81 9.59 -2.40 -14.11
CA LEU A 81 10.95 -2.94 -14.10
C LEU A 81 11.12 -3.96 -12.97
N ASN A 82 10.73 -3.61 -11.74
CA ASN A 82 10.79 -4.52 -10.61
C ASN A 82 9.96 -5.79 -10.83
N ARG A 83 8.79 -5.67 -11.48
CA ARG A 83 7.96 -6.83 -11.84
C ARG A 83 8.64 -7.71 -12.88
N LEU A 84 9.29 -7.13 -13.88
CA LEU A 84 10.02 -7.87 -14.90
C LEU A 84 11.23 -8.60 -14.30
N GLU A 85 11.98 -7.96 -13.41
CA GLU A 85 13.09 -8.63 -12.70
C GLU A 85 12.62 -9.82 -11.87
N LEU A 86 11.45 -9.71 -11.23
CA LEU A 86 10.87 -10.84 -10.49
C LEU A 86 10.55 -12.00 -11.43
N VAL A 87 9.85 -11.72 -12.54
CA VAL A 87 9.50 -12.73 -13.54
C VAL A 87 10.76 -13.36 -14.14
N GLU A 88 11.80 -12.57 -14.39
CA GLU A 88 13.09 -13.08 -14.88
C GLU A 88 13.72 -14.06 -13.89
N ARG A 89 13.77 -13.73 -12.59
CA ARG A 89 14.30 -14.64 -11.57
C ARG A 89 13.49 -15.93 -11.47
N GLU A 90 12.16 -15.86 -11.58
CA GLU A 90 11.29 -17.03 -11.59
C GLU A 90 11.57 -17.91 -12.81
N LEU A 91 11.69 -17.32 -14.00
CA LEU A 91 12.04 -18.05 -15.23
C LEU A 91 13.43 -18.68 -15.15
N GLN A 92 14.42 -17.99 -14.60
CA GLN A 92 15.75 -18.55 -14.36
C GLN A 92 15.70 -19.74 -13.40
N CYS A 93 14.93 -19.64 -12.31
CA CYS A 93 14.73 -20.75 -11.38
C CYS A 93 14.11 -21.96 -12.09
N HIS A 94 13.02 -21.76 -12.83
CA HIS A 94 12.38 -22.83 -13.61
C HIS A 94 13.30 -23.44 -14.66
N LEU A 95 14.09 -22.63 -15.36
CA LEU A 95 15.07 -23.11 -16.32
C LEU A 95 16.13 -24.00 -15.66
N THR A 96 16.67 -23.58 -14.51
CA THR A 96 17.64 -24.40 -13.76
C THR A 96 17.04 -25.72 -13.28
N ALA A 97 15.77 -25.71 -12.85
CA ALA A 97 15.05 -26.92 -12.45
C ALA A 97 14.88 -27.88 -13.64
N VAL A 98 14.45 -27.38 -14.80
CA VAL A 98 14.28 -28.20 -16.02
C VAL A 98 15.61 -28.78 -16.48
N VAL A 99 16.69 -27.98 -16.48
CA VAL A 99 18.04 -28.48 -16.81
C VAL A 99 18.49 -29.58 -15.85
N GLN A 100 18.15 -29.47 -14.57
CA GLN A 100 18.45 -30.52 -13.60
C GLN A 100 17.62 -31.79 -13.85
N GLU A 101 16.33 -31.65 -14.16
CA GLU A 101 15.45 -32.77 -14.50
C GLU A 101 15.92 -33.49 -15.76
N GLU A 102 16.31 -32.76 -16.80
CA GLU A 102 16.87 -33.31 -18.03
C GLU A 102 18.12 -34.13 -17.76
N ARG A 103 19.07 -33.59 -16.97
CA ARG A 103 20.28 -34.34 -16.55
C ARG A 103 19.95 -35.60 -15.77
N LEU A 104 18.92 -35.56 -14.91
CA LEU A 104 18.47 -36.75 -14.19
C LEU A 104 17.92 -37.80 -15.15
N ILE A 105 17.10 -37.39 -16.12
CA ILE A 105 16.56 -38.27 -17.16
C ILE A 105 17.69 -38.89 -17.98
N GLU A 106 18.66 -38.11 -18.45
CA GLU A 106 19.85 -38.61 -19.15
C GLU A 106 20.61 -39.63 -18.31
N SER A 107 20.87 -39.32 -17.04
CA SER A 107 21.56 -40.24 -16.13
C SER A 107 20.77 -41.54 -15.90
N TRP A 108 19.44 -41.48 -15.90
CA TRP A 108 18.59 -42.66 -15.79
C TRP A 108 18.59 -43.47 -17.07
N ILE A 109 18.57 -42.82 -18.24
CA ILE A 109 18.69 -43.50 -19.54
C ILE A 109 20.03 -44.24 -19.62
N GLU A 110 21.13 -43.60 -19.23
CA GLU A 110 22.46 -44.24 -19.19
C GLU A 110 22.51 -45.43 -18.23
N ARG A 111 21.99 -45.26 -17.00
CA ARG A 111 21.94 -46.37 -16.01
C ARG A 111 21.07 -47.51 -16.50
N ILE A 112 19.90 -47.24 -17.05
CA ILE A 112 19.01 -48.27 -17.58
C ILE A 112 19.65 -48.96 -18.78
N GLY A 113 20.30 -48.22 -19.69
CA GLY A 113 20.98 -48.78 -20.85
C GLY A 113 22.17 -49.66 -20.48
N THR A 114 22.97 -49.25 -19.49
CA THR A 114 24.08 -50.06 -18.97
C THR A 114 23.61 -51.28 -18.19
N GLU A 115 22.57 -51.15 -17.36
CA GLU A 115 21.96 -52.28 -16.62
C GLU A 115 21.31 -53.30 -17.56
N HIS A 116 20.76 -52.91 -18.71
CA HIS A 116 20.22 -53.86 -19.71
C HIS A 116 21.32 -54.59 -20.50
N ALA A 117 22.49 -53.96 -20.68
CA ALA A 117 23.62 -54.57 -21.38
C ALA A 117 24.28 -55.68 -20.55
N THR A 118 24.26 -55.55 -19.22
CA THR A 118 24.50 -56.67 -18.32
C THR A 118 23.25 -57.54 -18.28
N ALA A 119 23.28 -58.78 -18.77
CA ALA A 119 22.12 -59.67 -18.79
C ALA A 119 21.64 -60.00 -17.36
N GLU A 120 20.91 -59.08 -16.74
CA GLU A 120 20.32 -59.26 -15.43
C GLU A 120 19.17 -60.26 -15.53
N SER A 121 19.26 -61.32 -14.73
CA SER A 121 18.24 -62.34 -14.62
C SER A 121 16.90 -61.71 -14.19
N THR A 122 15.79 -62.13 -14.78
CA THR A 122 14.44 -61.62 -14.48
C THR A 122 14.09 -61.62 -12.98
N ALA A 123 14.75 -62.49 -12.20
CA ALA A 123 14.64 -62.54 -10.75
C ALA A 123 15.19 -61.29 -10.03
N THR A 124 16.30 -60.69 -10.51
CA THR A 124 16.86 -59.46 -9.90
C THR A 124 15.96 -58.26 -10.17
N ILE A 125 15.37 -58.19 -11.36
CA ILE A 125 14.39 -57.15 -11.75
C ILE A 125 13.15 -57.24 -10.86
N GLN A 126 12.61 -58.45 -10.62
CA GLN A 126 11.46 -58.64 -9.74
C GLN A 126 11.77 -58.25 -8.30
N GLY A 127 12.94 -58.65 -7.76
CA GLY A 127 13.37 -58.25 -6.41
C GLY A 127 13.50 -56.73 -6.26
N ARG A 128 14.03 -56.04 -7.29
CA ARG A 128 14.14 -54.57 -7.29
C ARG A 128 12.78 -53.88 -7.33
N ARG A 129 11.82 -54.41 -8.11
CA ARG A 129 10.45 -53.90 -8.15
C ARG A 129 9.79 -53.98 -6.76
N GLU A 130 9.94 -55.11 -6.07
CA GLU A 130 9.39 -55.28 -4.72
C GLU A 130 10.05 -54.32 -3.71
N MET A 131 11.36 -54.14 -3.81
CA MET A 131 12.10 -53.18 -2.96
C MET A 131 11.62 -51.74 -3.19
N LEU A 132 11.42 -51.34 -4.45
CA LEU A 132 10.88 -50.01 -4.79
C LEU A 132 9.45 -49.82 -4.27
N LEU A 133 8.60 -50.84 -4.37
CA LEU A 133 7.25 -50.80 -3.82
C LEU A 133 7.25 -50.67 -2.29
N LYS A 134 8.18 -51.33 -1.59
CA LYS A 134 8.36 -51.16 -0.15
C LYS A 134 8.76 -49.73 0.20
N LYS A 135 9.78 -49.17 -0.47
CA LYS A 135 10.20 -47.77 -0.26
C LYS A 135 9.10 -46.77 -0.58
N ALA A 136 8.33 -46.99 -1.64
CA ALA A 136 7.19 -46.13 -1.98
C ALA A 136 6.12 -46.12 -0.86
N LYS A 137 5.86 -47.29 -0.25
CA LYS A 137 4.96 -47.38 0.91
C LYS A 137 5.53 -46.66 2.14
N GLU A 138 6.83 -46.79 2.40
CA GLU A 138 7.52 -46.08 3.48
C GLU A 138 7.45 -44.55 3.31
N TYR A 139 7.72 -44.04 2.10
CA TYR A 139 7.60 -42.60 1.82
C TYR A 139 6.18 -42.10 1.94
N ARG A 140 5.19 -42.89 1.53
CA ARG A 140 3.78 -42.54 1.71
C ARG A 140 3.41 -42.46 3.19
N ALA A 141 3.82 -43.44 3.98
CA ALA A 141 3.61 -43.41 5.43
C ALA A 141 4.31 -42.20 6.09
N ALA A 142 5.52 -41.86 5.65
CA ALA A 142 6.23 -40.68 6.13
C ALA A 142 5.51 -39.37 5.75
N LEU A 143 4.98 -39.28 4.52
CA LEU A 143 4.16 -38.15 4.10
C LEU A 143 2.89 -38.03 4.94
N ASP A 144 2.19 -39.13 5.21
CA ASP A 144 0.98 -39.12 6.04
C ASP A 144 1.29 -38.61 7.47
N VAL A 145 2.45 -38.99 8.03
CA VAL A 145 2.92 -38.47 9.32
C VAL A 145 3.23 -36.98 9.26
N ILE A 146 3.86 -36.49 8.19
CA ILE A 146 4.15 -35.07 8.01
C ILE A 146 2.84 -34.28 7.86
N VAL A 147 1.92 -34.76 7.03
CA VAL A 147 0.60 -34.14 6.82
C VAL A 147 -0.20 -34.11 8.13
N ALA A 148 -0.10 -35.13 8.97
CA ALA A 148 -0.73 -35.14 10.29
C ALA A 148 -0.09 -34.15 11.28
N LYS A 149 1.21 -33.87 11.14
CA LYS A 149 1.95 -32.92 12.00
C LYS A 149 1.80 -31.46 11.56
N VAL A 150 1.61 -31.22 10.26
CA VAL A 150 1.33 -29.88 9.74
C VAL A 150 -0.06 -29.48 10.23
N PRO A 151 -0.19 -28.45 11.10
CA PRO A 151 -1.49 -27.90 11.42
C PRO A 151 -2.13 -27.53 10.09
N ARG A 152 -3.33 -28.06 9.80
CA ARG A 152 -4.08 -27.72 8.58
C ARG A 152 -3.94 -26.22 8.37
N SER A 153 -3.41 -25.83 7.21
CA SER A 153 -3.21 -24.42 6.83
C SER A 153 -4.38 -23.60 7.34
N PRO A 154 -4.15 -22.50 8.08
CA PRO A 154 -5.24 -21.73 8.66
C PRO A 154 -6.25 -21.48 7.55
N THR A 155 -7.47 -21.95 7.77
CA THR A 155 -8.58 -21.85 6.81
C THR A 155 -9.12 -20.43 6.80
N ASP A 156 -8.25 -19.45 7.06
CA ASP A 156 -8.58 -18.04 6.95
C ASP A 156 -8.63 -17.78 5.46
N THR A 157 -9.86 -17.79 4.94
CA THR A 157 -10.12 -17.46 3.55
C THR A 157 -9.69 -16.02 3.32
N PHE A 158 -9.33 -15.63 2.11
CA PHE A 158 -8.98 -14.23 1.80
C PHE A 158 -10.05 -13.22 2.30
N ALA A 159 -11.31 -13.64 2.36
CA ALA A 159 -12.41 -12.90 2.98
C ALA A 159 -12.22 -12.63 4.49
N ASP A 160 -11.70 -13.60 5.24
CA ASP A 160 -11.45 -13.47 6.67
C ASP A 160 -10.28 -12.52 6.95
N LEU A 161 -9.23 -12.57 6.12
CA LEU A 161 -8.10 -11.65 6.23
C LEU A 161 -8.50 -10.20 5.93
N THR A 162 -9.34 -9.99 4.91
CA THR A 162 -9.85 -8.65 4.59
C THR A 162 -10.80 -8.12 5.68
N ALA A 163 -11.64 -8.98 6.25
CA ALA A 163 -12.47 -8.63 7.40
C ALA A 163 -11.64 -8.28 8.65
N GLN A 164 -10.58 -9.05 8.92
CA GLN A 164 -9.64 -8.76 10.02
C GLN A 164 -8.89 -7.46 9.78
N GLN A 165 -8.48 -7.17 8.54
CA GLN A 165 -7.82 -5.91 8.19
C GLN A 165 -8.76 -4.72 8.43
N ALA A 166 -10.01 -4.79 7.97
CA ALA A 166 -11.00 -3.74 8.22
C ALA A 166 -11.25 -3.50 9.72
N ALA A 167 -11.37 -4.58 10.51
CA ALA A 167 -11.52 -4.49 11.96
C ALA A 167 -10.29 -3.87 12.65
N ASN A 168 -9.09 -4.13 12.13
CA ASN A 168 -7.85 -3.54 12.64
C ASN A 168 -7.74 -2.05 12.30
N GLU A 169 -8.16 -1.65 11.11
CA GLU A 169 -8.22 -0.24 10.69
C GLU A 169 -9.21 0.56 11.55
N GLU A 170 -10.39 0.00 11.84
CA GLU A 170 -11.38 0.63 12.73
C GLU A 170 -10.81 0.83 14.15
N LYS A 171 -10.18 -0.20 14.72
CA LYS A 171 -9.53 -0.12 16.03
C LYS A 171 -8.40 0.91 16.02
N ALA A 172 -7.61 0.99 14.95
CA ALA A 172 -6.53 1.96 14.81
C ALA A 172 -7.09 3.40 14.78
N ALA A 173 -8.18 3.63 14.05
CA ALA A 173 -8.86 4.92 14.02
C ALA A 173 -9.41 5.32 15.40
N ALA A 174 -10.04 4.39 16.11
CA ALA A 174 -10.53 4.63 17.47
C ALA A 174 -9.39 4.96 18.45
N ILE A 175 -8.25 4.26 18.36
CA ILE A 175 -7.06 4.56 19.17
C ILE A 175 -6.51 5.94 18.82
N LYS A 176 -6.45 6.31 17.54
CA LYS A 176 -6.00 7.64 17.10
C LYS A 176 -6.89 8.74 17.66
N ALA A 177 -8.22 8.57 17.61
CA ALA A 177 -9.18 9.52 18.19
C ALA A 177 -8.99 9.67 19.71
N LYS A 178 -8.88 8.56 20.45
CA LYS A 178 -8.60 8.58 21.90
C LYS A 178 -7.26 9.24 22.22
N ARG A 179 -6.21 8.98 21.43
CA ARG A 179 -4.90 9.65 21.59
C ARG A 179 -4.99 11.14 21.31
N ALA A 180 -5.78 11.57 20.32
CA ALA A 180 -6.01 12.99 20.03
C ALA A 180 -6.76 13.68 21.17
N GLN A 181 -7.78 13.04 21.73
CA GLN A 181 -8.48 13.52 22.93
C GLN A 181 -7.50 13.66 24.11
N ILE A 182 -6.75 12.61 24.42
CA ILE A 182 -5.74 12.64 25.49
C ILE A 182 -4.73 13.77 25.25
N LYS A 183 -4.27 13.97 24.01
CA LYS A 183 -3.34 15.06 23.67
C LYS A 183 -3.96 16.44 23.86
N ALA A 184 -5.24 16.61 23.52
CA ALA A 184 -5.97 17.85 23.82
C ALA A 184 -6.02 18.10 25.33
N PHE A 185 -6.26 17.07 26.14
CA PHE A 185 -6.32 17.19 27.61
C PHE A 185 -4.95 17.28 28.30
N LYS A 186 -3.84 16.86 27.67
CA LYS A 186 -2.49 16.89 28.25
C LYS A 186 -1.92 18.30 28.50
N GLY A 187 -2.60 19.36 28.05
CA GLY A 187 -2.22 20.75 28.30
C GLY A 187 -3.29 21.59 29.02
N LEU A 188 -4.46 21.02 29.34
CA LEU A 188 -5.47 21.73 30.12
C LEU A 188 -5.19 21.54 31.61
N PRO A 189 -5.30 22.60 32.44
CA PRO A 189 -5.30 22.43 33.89
C PRO A 189 -6.41 21.45 34.28
N PRO A 190 -6.19 20.56 35.27
CA PRO A 190 -7.18 19.57 35.67
C PRO A 190 -8.51 20.26 35.97
N ASN A 191 -9.59 19.81 35.33
CA ASN A 191 -10.93 20.38 35.52
C ASN A 191 -11.40 20.10 36.96
N LEU A 192 -11.05 21.00 37.88
CA LEU A 192 -11.36 20.90 39.30
C LEU A 192 -12.86 20.78 39.55
N ASP A 193 -13.69 21.36 38.70
CA ASP A 193 -15.15 21.28 38.83
C ASP A 193 -15.70 19.90 38.50
N LEU A 194 -15.13 19.20 37.51
CA LEU A 194 -15.47 17.80 37.23
C LEU A 194 -15.04 16.91 38.41
N ALA A 195 -13.82 17.11 38.94
CA ALA A 195 -13.34 16.39 40.11
C ALA A 195 -14.20 16.65 41.34
N ARG A 196 -14.65 17.89 41.56
CA ARG A 196 -15.60 18.26 42.62
C ARG A 196 -16.96 17.59 42.42
N GLN A 197 -17.46 17.51 41.20
CA GLN A 197 -18.73 16.84 40.90
C GLN A 197 -18.63 15.33 41.13
N GLN A 198 -17.56 14.68 40.67
CA GLN A 198 -17.29 13.26 40.93
C GLN A 198 -17.10 12.98 42.44
N LEU A 199 -16.47 13.89 43.18
CA LEU A 199 -16.35 13.79 44.63
C LEU A 199 -17.73 13.89 45.32
N LYS A 200 -18.60 14.81 44.85
CA LYS A 200 -19.96 14.94 45.36
C LYS A 200 -20.79 13.67 45.11
N THR A 201 -20.73 13.11 43.90
CA THR A 201 -21.46 11.87 43.59
C THR A 201 -20.95 10.67 44.38
N ALA A 202 -19.62 10.54 44.54
CA ALA A 202 -19.02 9.50 45.37
C ALA A 202 -19.44 9.61 46.84
N ARG A 203 -19.50 10.83 47.40
CA ARG A 203 -19.99 11.07 48.77
C ARG A 203 -21.47 10.73 48.94
N ALA A 204 -22.31 11.05 47.96
CA ALA A 204 -23.72 10.68 47.98
C ALA A 204 -23.88 9.15 48.01
N ALA A 205 -23.20 8.44 47.11
CA ALA A 205 -23.22 6.99 47.07
C ALA A 205 -22.71 6.35 48.38
N GLN A 206 -21.67 6.93 48.99
CA GLN A 206 -21.17 6.48 50.28
C GLN A 206 -22.22 6.66 51.38
N MET A 207 -22.95 7.78 51.40
CA MET A 207 -24.00 8.03 52.39
C MET A 207 -25.15 7.03 52.24
N ASP A 208 -25.55 6.70 51.02
CA ASP A 208 -26.57 5.68 50.74
C ASP A 208 -26.13 4.29 51.27
N LEU A 209 -24.85 3.95 51.09
CA LEU A 209 -24.27 2.72 51.65
C LEU A 209 -24.25 2.72 53.18
N ILE A 210 -23.98 3.87 53.81
CA ILE A 210 -24.04 4.00 55.27
C ILE A 210 -25.48 3.81 55.77
N GLN A 211 -26.45 4.48 55.15
CA GLN A 211 -27.86 4.36 55.53
C GLN A 211 -28.38 2.92 55.38
N THR A 212 -28.00 2.25 54.29
CA THR A 212 -28.36 0.83 54.09
C THR A 212 -27.69 -0.07 55.13
N ARG A 213 -26.42 0.18 55.48
CA ARG A 213 -25.72 -0.52 56.57
C ARG A 213 -26.42 -0.32 57.91
N GLU A 214 -26.75 0.92 58.27
CA GLU A 214 -27.43 1.24 59.53
C GLU A 214 -28.81 0.59 59.60
N ARG A 215 -29.57 0.61 58.51
CA ARG A 215 -30.87 -0.08 58.42
C ARG A 215 -30.73 -1.59 58.63
N LEU A 216 -29.70 -2.20 58.06
CA LEU A 216 -29.43 -3.64 58.24
C LEU A 216 -29.02 -3.95 59.69
N LEU A 217 -28.13 -3.14 60.28
CA LEU A 217 -27.72 -3.31 61.68
C LEU A 217 -28.90 -3.13 62.65
N GLY A 218 -29.79 -2.16 62.39
CA GLY A 218 -31.02 -1.98 63.17
C GLY A 218 -31.92 -3.22 63.15
N ARG A 219 -32.18 -3.78 61.96
CA ARG A 219 -32.96 -5.03 61.82
C ARG A 219 -32.30 -6.22 62.53
N MET A 220 -30.97 -6.30 62.51
CA MET A 220 -30.25 -7.36 63.23
C MET A 220 -30.38 -7.18 64.74
N ALA A 221 -30.27 -5.95 65.27
CA ALA A 221 -30.45 -5.68 66.70
C ALA A 221 -31.87 -5.99 67.18
N GLU A 222 -32.90 -5.67 66.38
CA GLU A 222 -34.30 -6.01 66.67
C GLU A 222 -34.55 -7.53 66.71
N SER A 223 -33.78 -8.34 65.97
CA SER A 223 -33.93 -9.80 65.93
C SER A 223 -33.22 -10.55 67.07
N VAL A 224 -32.42 -9.87 67.89
CA VAL A 224 -31.61 -10.44 68.98
C VAL A 224 -32.25 -10.20 70.37
N VAL A 225 -33.30 -9.36 70.45
CA VAL A 225 -34.13 -9.14 71.64
C VAL A 225 -35.39 -9.97 71.54
#